data_AF-A0A2N5JZS9-F1
#
_entry.id   AF-A0A2N5JZS9-F1
#
_cell.length_a   1.000
_cell.length_b   1.000
_cell.length_c   1.000
_cell.angle_alpha   90.00
_cell.angle_beta   90.00
_cell.angle_gamma   90.00
#
_symmetry.space_group_name_H-M   'P 1'
#
loop_
_entity.id
_entity.type
_entity.pdbx_description
1 polymer ?
#
loop_
_entity_poly.entity_id
_entity_poly.type
_entity_poly.pdbx_seq_one_letter_code
_entity_poly.pdbx_strand_id
1 'polypeptide(L)'
;MTRSEGQIMQPIGILYEHPEWFAPLFAELERRELPYERILAHEHRFDPTAGSAPYSLVVNRVSPSSGYVRSQYGEAEDDVRD
;
A
#
# COMPACT_ATOMS: atom_id res chain seq x y z
N MET A 1 -2.97 33.38 -13.25
CA MET A 1 -2.55 31.99 -13.06
C MET A 1 -3.69 31.09 -13.52
N THR A 2 -3.72 30.78 -14.81
CA THR A 2 -4.71 29.90 -15.43
C THR A 2 -4.50 28.48 -14.92
N ARG A 3 -5.53 27.87 -14.34
CA ARG A 3 -5.60 26.40 -14.16
C ARG A 3 -5.41 25.81 -15.55
N SER A 4 -4.33 25.06 -15.77
CA SER A 4 -4.14 24.32 -17.01
C SER A 4 -5.31 23.36 -17.18
N GLU A 5 -6.13 23.58 -18.20
CA GLU A 5 -7.03 22.56 -18.72
C GLU A 5 -6.16 21.36 -19.14
N GLY A 6 -6.54 20.16 -18.71
CA GLY A 6 -6.02 18.90 -19.25
C GLY A 6 -4.80 18.27 -18.56
N GLN A 7 -4.46 18.61 -17.32
CA GLN A 7 -3.57 17.72 -16.57
C GLN A 7 -4.36 16.45 -16.24
N ILE A 8 -4.21 15.39 -17.05
CA ILE A 8 -4.81 14.09 -16.77
C ILE A 8 -4.31 13.69 -15.40
N MET A 9 -5.20 13.77 -14.41
CA MET A 9 -4.87 13.44 -13.03
C MET A 9 -4.45 11.97 -13.02
N GLN A 10 -3.19 11.71 -12.69
CA GLN A 10 -2.69 10.35 -12.51
C GLN A 10 -3.62 9.60 -11.55
N PRO A 11 -3.83 8.28 -11.75
CA PRO A 11 -4.78 7.53 -10.95
C PRO A 11 -4.45 7.55 -9.45
N ILE A 12 -5.48 7.29 -8.64
CA ILE A 12 -5.32 7.03 -7.21
C ILE A 12 -4.90 5.56 -7.04
N GLY A 13 -3.74 5.31 -6.45
CA GLY A 13 -3.32 3.95 -6.08
C GLY A 13 -4.01 3.53 -4.78
N ILE A 14 -4.69 2.38 -4.77
CA ILE A 14 -5.27 1.79 -3.56
C ILE A 14 -4.41 0.58 -3.17
N LEU A 15 -3.65 0.68 -2.08
CA LEU A 15 -2.83 -0.41 -1.56
C LEU A 15 -3.60 -1.17 -0.47
N TYR A 16 -3.89 -2.45 -0.70
CA TYR A 16 -4.78 -3.26 0.16
C TYR A 16 -4.38 -4.74 0.22
N GLU A 17 -4.90 -5.46 1.23
CA GLU A 17 -4.58 -6.88 1.48
C GLU A 17 -5.73 -7.84 1.08
N HIS A 18 -6.99 -7.47 1.35
CA HIS A 18 -8.15 -8.36 1.22
C HIS A 18 -9.19 -7.81 0.24
N PRO A 19 -9.26 -8.28 -1.02
CA PRO A 19 -10.17 -7.73 -2.04
C PRO A 19 -11.63 -7.57 -1.59
N GLU A 20 -12.14 -8.54 -0.86
CA GLU A 20 -13.51 -8.59 -0.34
C GLU A 20 -13.85 -7.44 0.62
N TRP A 21 -12.86 -6.92 1.36
CA TRP A 21 -13.07 -5.79 2.28
C TRP A 21 -13.16 -4.44 1.55
N PHE A 22 -12.61 -4.36 0.34
CA PHE A 22 -12.53 -3.11 -0.44
C PHE A 22 -13.56 -3.01 -1.55
N ALA A 23 -14.40 -4.03 -1.75
CA ALA A 23 -15.47 -4.01 -2.74
C ALA A 23 -16.37 -2.75 -2.66
N PRO A 24 -16.81 -2.26 -1.47
CA PRO A 24 -17.59 -1.03 -1.39
C PRO A 24 -16.83 0.22 -1.85
N LEU A 25 -15.52 0.29 -1.58
CA LEU A 25 -14.68 1.41 -2.01
C LEU A 25 -14.55 1.41 -3.54
N PHE A 26 -14.24 0.26 -4.15
CA PHE A 26 -14.09 0.17 -5.59
C PHE A 26 -15.38 0.47 -6.33
N ALA A 27 -16.51 -0.03 -5.84
CA ALA A 27 -17.82 0.29 -6.40
C ALA A 27 -18.09 1.80 -6.41
N GLU A 28 -17.71 2.51 -5.34
CA GLU A 28 -17.89 3.96 -5.26
C GLU A 28 -16.93 4.75 -6.16
N LEU A 29 -15.68 4.30 -6.31
CA LEU A 29 -14.71 4.90 -7.23
C LEU A 29 -15.16 4.72 -8.69
N GLU A 30 -15.66 3.53 -9.03
CA GLU A 30 -16.25 3.23 -10.35
C GLU A 30 -17.49 4.11 -10.60
N ARG A 31 -18.41 4.20 -9.62
CA ARG A 31 -19.63 5.03 -9.72
C ARG A 31 -19.34 6.52 -9.94
N ARG A 32 -18.20 7.01 -9.47
CA ARG A 32 -17.76 8.41 -9.64
C ARG A 32 -16.85 8.64 -10.84
N GLU A 33 -16.55 7.59 -11.61
CA GLU A 33 -15.64 7.64 -12.75
C GLU A 33 -14.25 8.21 -12.38
N LEU A 34 -13.78 7.92 -11.17
CA LEU A 34 -12.47 8.38 -10.72
C LEU A 34 -11.38 7.43 -11.26
N PRO A 35 -10.26 7.94 -11.80
CA PRO A 35 -9.15 7.09 -12.20
C PRO A 35 -8.48 6.50 -10.97
N TYR A 36 -8.43 5.17 -10.87
CA TYR A 36 -7.78 4.47 -9.77
C TYR A 36 -7.13 3.16 -10.22
N GLU A 37 -6.15 2.69 -9.45
CA GLU A 37 -5.49 1.41 -9.65
C GLU A 37 -5.51 0.59 -8.37
N ARG A 38 -5.70 -0.73 -8.52
CA ARG A 38 -5.71 -1.70 -7.43
C ARG A 38 -4.31 -2.25 -7.23
N ILE A 39 -3.70 -1.98 -6.07
CA ILE A 39 -2.38 -2.46 -5.70
C ILE A 39 -2.55 -3.50 -4.59
N LEU A 40 -2.53 -4.78 -4.98
CA LEU A 40 -2.68 -5.88 -4.04
C LEU A 40 -1.33 -6.15 -3.35
N ALA A 41 -1.28 -5.99 -2.03
CA ALA A 41 -0.03 -5.90 -1.28
C ALA A 41 0.85 -7.15 -1.41
N HIS A 42 0.27 -8.36 -1.46
CA HIS A 42 1.05 -9.61 -1.57
C HIS A 42 1.65 -9.84 -2.97
N GLU A 43 1.08 -9.22 -4.00
CA GLU A 43 1.57 -9.32 -5.39
C GLU A 43 2.51 -8.16 -5.75
N HIS A 44 2.37 -7.03 -5.05
CA HIS A 44 3.18 -5.86 -5.27
C HIS A 44 4.64 -6.08 -4.83
N ARG A 45 5.58 -5.47 -5.56
CA ARG A 45 7.01 -5.46 -5.26
C ARG A 45 7.52 -4.03 -5.36
N PHE A 46 8.27 -3.61 -4.35
CA PHE A 46 8.91 -2.31 -4.36
C PHE A 46 10.14 -2.33 -5.28
N ASP A 47 10.18 -1.40 -6.24
CA ASP A 47 11.35 -1.15 -7.07
C ASP A 47 12.08 0.11 -6.56
N PRO A 48 13.25 -0.03 -5.91
CA PRO A 48 14.00 1.11 -5.41
C PRO A 48 14.64 1.96 -6.52
N THR A 49 14.66 1.47 -7.76
CA THR A 49 15.22 2.21 -8.91
C THR A 49 14.19 3.10 -9.59
N ALA A 50 12.91 2.96 -9.24
CA ALA A 50 11.84 3.79 -9.78
C ALA A 50 12.00 5.25 -9.32
N GLY A 51 12.20 6.17 -10.28
CA GLY A 51 12.42 7.59 -10.02
C GLY A 51 11.13 8.42 -9.87
N SER A 52 9.97 7.83 -10.13
CA SER A 52 8.67 8.48 -9.96
C SER A 52 7.57 7.45 -9.67
N ALA A 53 6.50 7.91 -9.02
CA ALA A 53 5.28 7.11 -8.86
C ALA A 53 4.30 7.40 -10.00
N PRO A 54 3.61 6.39 -10.56
CA PRO A 54 2.60 6.60 -11.58
C PRO A 54 1.26 7.12 -11.02
N TYR A 55 1.21 7.52 -9.75
CA TYR A 55 -0.01 7.89 -9.02
C TYR A 55 0.06 9.33 -8.52
N SER A 56 -1.09 10.02 -8.51
CA SER A 56 -1.22 11.35 -7.89
C SER A 56 -1.39 11.28 -6.37
N LEU A 57 -1.92 10.16 -5.88
CA LEU A 57 -2.17 9.85 -4.47
C LEU A 57 -2.15 8.33 -4.28
N VAL A 58 -1.64 7.86 -3.15
CA VAL A 58 -1.78 6.47 -2.72
C VAL A 58 -2.50 6.40 -1.38
N VAL A 59 -3.57 5.62 -1.32
CA VAL A 59 -4.29 5.30 -0.08
C VAL A 59 -3.75 3.97 0.44
N ASN A 60 -2.96 4.03 1.52
CA ASN A 60 -2.44 2.83 2.18
C ASN A 60 -3.46 2.28 3.19
N ARG A 61 -3.89 1.02 2.98
CA ARG A 61 -4.83 0.31 3.83
C ARG A 61 -4.32 -1.07 4.28
N VAL A 62 -3.01 -1.27 4.24
CA VAL A 62 -2.32 -2.43 4.82
C VAL A 62 -2.29 -2.26 6.34
N SER A 63 -2.60 -3.31 7.10
CA SER A 63 -2.51 -3.26 8.56
C SER A 63 -1.04 -3.10 9.01
N PRO A 64 -0.70 -2.19 9.95
CA PRO A 64 0.65 -2.10 10.51
C PRO A 64 1.09 -3.37 11.26
N SER A 65 0.14 -4.22 11.68
CA SER A 65 0.40 -5.43 12.45
C SER A 65 0.65 -6.69 11.62
N SER A 66 0.43 -6.67 10.29
CA SER A 66 0.57 -7.87 9.45
C SER A 66 2.02 -8.32 9.25
N GLY A 67 3.01 -7.50 9.61
CA GLY A 67 4.44 -7.77 9.46
C GLY A 67 5.30 -7.66 10.72
N TYR A 68 4.73 -7.55 11.93
CA TYR A 68 5.53 -7.42 13.15
C TYR A 68 6.10 -8.78 13.60
N VAL A 69 7.17 -9.23 12.96
CA VAL A 69 8.08 -10.22 13.55
C VAL A 69 8.99 -9.50 14.53
N ARG A 70 8.59 -9.47 15.82
CA ARG A 70 9.53 -9.19 16.89
C ARG A 70 10.61 -10.27 16.82
N SER A 71 11.84 -9.88 16.54
CA SER A 71 12.98 -10.79 16.53
C SER A 71 12.94 -11.67 17.78
N GLN A 72 12.86 -12.99 17.58
CA GLN A 72 13.13 -13.99 18.61
C GLN A 72 14.65 -14.08 18.79
N TYR A 73 15.30 -12.96 19.14
CA TYR A 73 16.69 -13.05 19.60
C TYR A 73 16.68 -13.98 20.81
N GLY A 74 17.31 -15.13 20.60
CA GLY A 74 17.22 -16.28 21.47
C GLY A 74 17.59 -15.94 22.90
N GLU A 75 16.84 -16.54 23.82
CA GLU A 75 17.37 -16.85 25.13
C GLU A 75 18.49 -17.85 24.91
N ALA A 76 19.70 -17.33 24.69
CA ALA A 76 20.91 -18.11 24.92
C ALA A 76 21.00 -18.29 26.43
N GLU A 77 20.91 -19.55 26.83
CA GLU A 77 21.15 -20.08 28.16
C GLU A 77 22.42 -19.43 28.78
N ASP A 78 22.24 -18.64 29.84
CA ASP A 78 23.34 -18.33 30.75
C ASP A 78 23.50 -19.52 31.71
N ASP A 79 24.23 -20.53 31.23
CA ASP A 79 24.98 -21.50 32.02
C ASP A 79 26.09 -20.76 32.77
N VAL A 80 25.74 -20.09 33.88
CA VAL A 80 26.72 -19.62 34.86
C VAL A 80 26.65 -20.55 36.07
N ARG A 81 27.62 -21.46 36.06
CA ARG A 81 28.06 -22.27 37.19
C ARG A 81 28.17 -21.44 38.48
N ASP A 82 27.66 -22.02 39.57
CA ASP A 82 28.21 -21.87 40.92
C ASP A 82 28.26 -23.26 41.58
#